data_AF-A0A4S1ZDX2-F1
#
_entry.id   AF-A0A4S1ZDX2-F1
#
_cell.length_a   1.000
_cell.length_b   1.000
_cell.length_c   1.000
_cell.angle_alpha   90.00
_cell.angle_beta   90.00
_cell.angle_gamma   90.00
#
_symmetry.space_group_name_H-M   'P 1'
#
loop_
_entity.id
_entity.type
_entity.pdbx_description
1 polymer ?
#
loop_
_entity_poly.entity_id
_entity_poly.type
_entity_poly.pdbx_seq_one_letter_code
_entity_poly.pdbx_strand_id
1 'polypeptide(L)'
;MTVENQFPIVTYVYFLISLLTLKNNNDMSKCNIVISNMRVCPYDDDSELAKSFAFADDFDKCNHFPLSYKMTALAVTMRATNLDYGETGKKPRRQLFTIALKENGQLRTSVDFTLHTAVWVYEEDPHVDIPLSVDDIDPNLPYTLEIVHKKTGELMASKTIAFFRPEVLSVKHIQFVEAYLEEDGMRYRNLCLDECDRRKLVISFANMGFLPECMPEIVIKMHYHTNTDDLQIVTLDHRGGDMYTAEIEVQPWCENRGVVYAEVQLLGKCIGGVLFSLNRKKEEGVYKDEELLPIEGYTAGKGIEIMDERIGSCESEEEKPDPLTMLDHLVGLEDVKTKLRDYSVLMNFFRMRKEGGLPTAMPPLHALFLGSPGTGKTTVAGIIGSMLHEMGMLSKGHVVVRERATLLGQFYSSESEKTLEALEEAQGGILFIDEAYQLFQPNDPKDPGRFVLDTLMTALADEKRRDWMLILAGYTEPTQQLLTQNPGLASRIPRSNIYRFEDYSPAQLSEIAERYLVRNSYAMTADAQQAIRALMAIDYSNRGKDFGNARHVMNVIQTGIIPSMARRLSSVDAPTVEQLTTVVATDVPQPMKQNLNKRRQVGFPTC
;
A
#
# COMPACT_ATOMS: atom_id res chain seq x y z
N MET A 1 10.00 -34.50 -11.58
CA MET A 1 11.27 -34.08 -10.98
C MET A 1 10.96 -32.98 -9.98
N THR A 2 11.26 -33.28 -8.72
CA THR A 2 11.06 -32.50 -7.49
C THR A 2 11.91 -31.23 -7.44
N VAL A 3 11.34 -30.12 -6.93
CA VAL A 3 11.91 -29.14 -5.96
C VAL A 3 10.69 -28.33 -5.44
N GLU A 4 10.06 -28.65 -4.30
CA GLU A 4 10.29 -28.09 -2.95
C GLU A 4 10.30 -26.55 -2.86
N ASN A 5 9.17 -25.96 -2.46
CA ASN A 5 9.10 -24.58 -1.96
C ASN A 5 8.83 -24.62 -0.44
N GLN A 6 9.82 -24.19 0.32
CA GLN A 6 9.82 -24.05 1.78
C GLN A 6 9.30 -22.65 2.17
N PHE A 7 8.15 -22.61 2.87
CA PHE A 7 7.69 -21.51 3.74
C PHE A 7 7.23 -22.16 5.06
N PRO A 8 7.27 -21.44 6.21
CA PRO A 8 7.89 -21.91 7.44
C PRO A 8 7.14 -23.11 8.02
N ILE A 9 7.74 -24.27 7.80
CA ILE A 9 7.40 -25.56 8.37
C ILE A 9 7.40 -25.48 9.92
N VAL A 10 8.06 -24.50 10.54
CA VAL A 10 8.22 -24.39 11.99
C VAL A 10 6.90 -24.19 12.75
N THR A 11 5.99 -23.31 12.30
CA THR A 11 4.72 -23.06 13.04
C THR A 11 3.73 -24.21 12.87
N TYR A 12 3.67 -24.79 11.66
CA TYR A 12 2.81 -25.94 11.36
C TYR A 12 3.35 -27.23 12.00
N VAL A 13 4.68 -27.37 12.11
CA VAL A 13 5.32 -28.51 12.79
C VAL A 13 5.26 -28.37 14.30
N TYR A 14 5.33 -27.19 14.91
CA TYR A 14 5.02 -27.06 16.35
C TYR A 14 3.55 -27.34 16.66
N PHE A 15 2.62 -26.94 15.79
CA PHE A 15 1.19 -27.24 15.95
C PHE A 15 0.89 -28.74 15.77
N LEU A 16 1.44 -29.38 14.73
CA LEU A 16 1.32 -30.82 14.51
C LEU A 16 2.10 -31.65 15.51
N ILE A 17 3.28 -31.22 15.96
CA ILE A 17 4.02 -31.90 17.03
C ILE A 17 3.26 -31.75 18.34
N SER A 18 2.69 -30.60 18.71
CA SER A 18 1.83 -30.50 19.90
C SER A 18 0.60 -31.42 19.80
N LEU A 19 -0.08 -31.47 18.64
CA LEU A 19 -1.21 -32.37 18.41
C LEU A 19 -0.84 -33.87 18.42
N LEU A 20 0.35 -34.22 17.92
CA LEU A 20 0.85 -35.60 17.90
C LEU A 20 1.46 -36.03 19.25
N THR A 21 2.06 -35.11 20.00
CA THR A 21 2.61 -35.38 21.34
C THR A 21 1.47 -35.55 22.35
N LEU A 22 0.35 -34.82 22.18
CA LEU A 22 -0.87 -35.03 22.97
C LEU A 22 -1.61 -36.33 22.62
N LYS A 23 -1.52 -36.82 21.37
CA LYS A 23 -2.15 -38.09 20.97
C LYS A 23 -1.39 -39.35 21.40
N ASN A 24 -0.10 -39.24 21.74
CA ASN A 24 0.74 -40.39 22.11
C ASN A 24 0.86 -40.64 23.62
N ASN A 25 0.32 -39.75 24.47
CA ASN A 25 0.12 -40.09 25.87
C ASN A 25 -1.21 -40.83 26.00
N ASN A 26 -1.09 -42.14 26.17
CA ASN A 26 -2.14 -43.12 26.27
C ASN A 26 -2.88 -43.01 27.61
N ASP A 27 -3.48 -41.85 27.86
CA ASP A 27 -4.47 -41.62 28.90
C ASP A 27 -5.60 -40.84 28.22
N MET A 28 -6.78 -41.45 28.07
CA MET A 28 -7.93 -40.75 27.52
C MET A 28 -8.23 -39.54 28.41
N SER A 29 -7.78 -38.35 28.00
CA SER A 29 -8.06 -37.11 28.71
C SER A 29 -9.58 -36.96 28.81
N LYS A 30 -10.08 -36.82 30.04
CA LYS A 30 -11.52 -36.66 30.30
C LYS A 30 -12.05 -35.33 29.74
N CYS A 31 -11.15 -34.41 29.36
CA CYS A 31 -11.45 -33.11 28.78
C CYS A 31 -11.24 -33.13 27.26
N ASN A 32 -12.27 -32.72 26.51
CA ASN A 32 -12.29 -32.63 25.04
C ASN A 32 -12.20 -31.17 24.55
N ILE A 33 -11.73 -30.25 25.40
CA ILE A 33 -11.62 -28.81 25.10
C ILE A 33 -10.14 -28.44 25.12
N VAL A 34 -9.69 -27.69 24.12
CA VAL A 34 -8.40 -26.99 24.13
C VAL A 34 -8.65 -25.51 24.35
N ILE A 35 -7.92 -24.89 25.28
CA ILE A 35 -8.01 -23.45 25.54
C ILE A 35 -6.76 -22.76 24.97
N SER A 36 -6.96 -21.71 24.18
CA SER A 36 -5.89 -20.94 23.54
C SER A 36 -6.23 -19.44 23.50
N ASN A 37 -5.29 -18.60 23.05
CA ASN A 37 -5.50 -17.16 22.82
C ASN A 37 -6.13 -16.40 24.01
N MET A 38 -5.65 -16.67 25.22
CA MET A 38 -6.12 -15.94 26.40
C MET A 38 -5.75 -14.44 26.30
N ARG A 39 -6.74 -13.56 26.39
CA ARG A 39 -6.58 -12.11 26.43
C ARG A 39 -7.23 -11.57 27.70
N VAL A 40 -6.64 -10.49 28.23
CA VAL A 40 -7.00 -9.95 29.55
C VAL A 40 -7.16 -8.46 29.39
N CYS A 41 -8.18 -7.89 30.02
CA CYS A 41 -8.40 -6.46 30.07
C CYS A 41 -8.88 -6.07 31.48
N PRO A 42 -8.11 -5.28 32.24
CA PRO A 42 -8.59 -4.68 33.47
C PRO A 42 -9.65 -3.61 33.18
N TYR A 43 -10.71 -3.58 33.98
CA TYR A 43 -11.79 -2.62 33.78
C TYR A 43 -12.36 -2.11 35.11
N ASP A 44 -13.16 -1.05 35.02
CA ASP A 44 -13.93 -0.49 36.13
C ASP A 44 -15.44 -0.63 35.87
N ASP A 45 -16.26 -0.50 36.93
CA ASP A 45 -17.71 -0.67 36.86
C ASP A 45 -18.41 0.33 35.92
N ASP A 46 -17.74 1.43 35.57
CA ASP A 46 -18.25 2.47 34.69
C ASP A 46 -17.92 2.22 33.20
N SER A 47 -17.02 1.29 32.90
CA SER A 47 -16.56 0.96 31.55
C SER A 47 -17.67 0.37 30.67
N GLU A 48 -17.56 0.55 29.34
CA GLU A 48 -18.45 -0.11 28.36
C GLU A 48 -18.29 -1.64 28.41
N LEU A 49 -17.11 -2.14 28.80
CA LEU A 49 -16.82 -3.55 29.08
C LEU A 49 -17.71 -4.09 30.21
N ALA A 50 -17.94 -3.32 31.27
CA ALA A 50 -18.85 -3.70 32.36
C ALA A 50 -20.34 -3.70 31.94
N LYS A 51 -20.68 -3.00 30.85
CA LYS A 51 -22.07 -2.74 30.42
C LYS A 51 -22.52 -3.57 29.22
N SER A 52 -21.60 -4.19 28.48
CA SER A 52 -21.89 -4.89 27.21
C SER A 52 -21.02 -6.14 27.00
N PHE A 53 -21.42 -7.02 26.07
CA PHE A 53 -20.56 -8.11 25.59
C PHE A 53 -19.51 -7.50 24.63
N ALA A 54 -18.34 -7.17 25.16
CA ALA A 54 -17.25 -6.60 24.39
C ALA A 54 -16.73 -7.56 23.30
N PHE A 55 -16.29 -6.98 22.18
CA PHE A 55 -15.70 -7.73 21.07
C PHE A 55 -14.25 -8.09 21.40
N ALA A 56 -13.71 -9.13 20.75
CA ALA A 56 -12.33 -9.57 21.00
C ALA A 56 -11.26 -8.50 20.74
N ASP A 57 -11.60 -7.46 19.98
CA ASP A 57 -10.75 -6.29 19.68
C ASP A 57 -10.66 -5.29 20.84
N ASP A 58 -11.59 -5.35 21.80
CA ASP A 58 -11.57 -4.53 23.02
C ASP A 58 -10.60 -5.07 24.09
N PHE A 59 -9.98 -6.23 23.84
CA PHE A 59 -9.03 -6.86 24.75
C PHE A 59 -7.59 -6.62 24.31
N ASP A 60 -6.74 -6.29 25.30
CA ASP A 60 -5.34 -5.96 25.05
C ASP A 60 -4.55 -7.10 24.40
N LYS A 61 -3.61 -6.71 23.55
CA LYS A 61 -2.63 -7.59 22.92
C LYS A 61 -1.40 -7.85 23.81
N CYS A 62 -1.24 -7.08 24.89
CA CYS A 62 -0.09 -7.13 25.82
C CYS A 62 -0.39 -7.96 27.08
N ASN A 63 0.67 -8.23 27.85
CA ASN A 63 0.64 -8.93 29.13
C ASN A 63 0.85 -8.01 30.34
N HIS A 64 0.82 -6.69 30.14
CA HIS A 64 1.12 -5.72 31.17
C HIS A 64 0.10 -4.59 31.17
N PHE A 65 -0.26 -4.09 32.36
CA PHE A 65 -1.38 -3.16 32.51
C PHE A 65 -1.06 -1.99 33.45
N PRO A 66 -1.55 -0.77 33.15
CA PRO A 66 -1.44 0.33 34.09
C PRO A 66 -2.39 0.12 35.26
N LEU A 67 -1.90 0.32 36.47
CA LEU A 67 -2.70 0.26 37.68
C LEU A 67 -3.64 1.48 37.71
N SER A 68 -4.94 1.26 37.53
CA SER A 68 -5.97 2.30 37.62
C SER A 68 -6.66 2.24 38.97
N TYR A 69 -6.74 3.35 39.69
CA TYR A 69 -7.41 3.44 41.00
C TYR A 69 -8.92 3.13 40.98
N LYS A 70 -9.52 3.01 39.79
CA LYS A 70 -10.93 2.66 39.60
C LYS A 70 -11.16 1.18 39.28
N MET A 71 -10.09 0.44 39.00
CA MET A 71 -10.20 -0.95 38.55
C MET A 71 -10.90 -1.82 39.60
N THR A 72 -11.91 -2.57 39.15
CA THR A 72 -12.74 -3.43 40.00
C THR A 72 -12.65 -4.92 39.61
N ALA A 73 -12.23 -5.23 38.38
CA ALA A 73 -12.11 -6.59 37.90
C ALA A 73 -11.15 -6.72 36.70
N LEU A 74 -10.79 -7.98 36.40
CA LEU A 74 -10.12 -8.40 35.18
C LEU A 74 -11.09 -9.18 34.31
N ALA A 75 -11.40 -8.66 33.12
CA ALA A 75 -12.09 -9.43 32.10
C ALA A 75 -11.08 -10.34 31.41
N VAL A 76 -11.41 -11.63 31.28
CA VAL A 76 -10.60 -12.60 30.56
C VAL A 76 -11.43 -13.25 29.46
N THR A 77 -10.95 -13.13 28.22
CA THR A 77 -11.48 -13.87 27.06
C THR A 77 -10.45 -14.88 26.58
N MET A 78 -10.91 -15.96 25.96
CA MET A 78 -10.07 -17.06 25.49
C MET A 78 -10.79 -17.81 24.38
N ARG A 79 -10.06 -18.56 23.56
CA ARG A 79 -10.64 -19.44 22.56
C ARG A 79 -10.73 -20.86 23.07
N ALA A 80 -11.94 -21.40 23.13
CA ALA A 80 -12.20 -22.78 23.49
C ALA A 80 -12.53 -23.61 22.23
N THR A 81 -11.63 -24.52 21.85
CA THR A 81 -11.80 -25.41 20.70
C THR A 81 -12.29 -26.79 21.14
N ASN A 82 -13.39 -27.25 20.54
CA ASN A 82 -14.00 -28.55 20.83
C ASN A 82 -13.38 -29.65 19.95
N LEU A 83 -12.64 -30.57 20.58
CA LEU A 83 -11.99 -31.69 19.88
C LEU A 83 -12.97 -32.75 19.36
N ASP A 84 -14.18 -32.80 19.91
CA ASP A 84 -15.22 -33.76 19.51
C ASP A 84 -16.12 -33.23 18.37
N TYR A 85 -15.78 -32.08 17.77
CA TYR A 85 -16.57 -31.48 16.70
C TYR A 85 -16.75 -32.44 15.53
N GLY A 86 -18.00 -32.63 15.11
CA GLY A 86 -18.35 -33.51 13.99
C GLY A 86 -18.31 -35.01 14.28
N GLU A 87 -17.97 -35.43 15.52
CA GLU A 87 -18.02 -36.84 15.90
C GLU A 87 -19.46 -37.33 16.12
N THR A 88 -19.87 -38.36 15.38
CA THR A 88 -21.22 -38.92 15.47
C THR A 88 -21.39 -39.79 16.72
N GLY A 89 -22.45 -39.52 17.50
CA GLY A 89 -22.83 -40.34 18.67
C GLY A 89 -22.29 -39.88 20.03
N LYS A 90 -21.43 -38.85 20.10
CA LYS A 90 -21.07 -38.21 21.36
C LYS A 90 -22.19 -37.27 21.83
N LYS A 91 -22.45 -37.22 23.14
CA LYS A 91 -23.44 -36.30 23.75
C LYS A 91 -22.77 -34.97 24.11
N PRO A 92 -23.49 -33.83 24.03
CA PRO A 92 -23.00 -32.56 24.55
C PRO A 92 -22.54 -32.68 26.00
N ARG A 93 -21.39 -32.09 26.32
CA ARG A 93 -20.83 -32.11 27.66
C ARG A 93 -20.79 -30.70 28.23
N ARG A 94 -21.30 -30.58 29.45
CA ARG A 94 -21.11 -29.41 30.30
C ARG A 94 -19.88 -29.64 31.16
N GLN A 95 -18.82 -28.85 30.98
CA GLN A 95 -17.57 -28.97 31.72
C GLN A 95 -17.32 -27.72 32.56
N LEU A 96 -16.78 -27.94 33.75
CA LEU A 96 -16.55 -26.88 34.73
C LEU A 96 -15.05 -26.63 34.82
N PHE A 97 -14.68 -25.37 34.66
CA PHE A 97 -13.31 -24.88 34.71
C PHE A 97 -13.20 -23.85 35.82
N THR A 98 -12.00 -23.71 36.37
CA THR A 98 -11.67 -22.67 37.33
C THR A 98 -10.57 -21.82 36.70
N ILE A 99 -10.80 -20.51 36.57
CA ILE A 99 -9.72 -19.56 36.31
C ILE A 99 -9.24 -19.02 37.64
N ALA A 100 -7.94 -19.09 37.89
CA ALA A 100 -7.30 -18.69 39.13
C ALA A 100 -6.22 -17.64 38.84
N LEU A 101 -6.28 -16.52 39.54
CA LEU A 101 -5.19 -15.55 39.60
C LEU A 101 -4.27 -15.94 40.76
N LYS A 102 -2.99 -16.15 40.47
CA LYS A 102 -1.97 -16.49 41.44
C LYS A 102 -0.89 -15.42 41.50
N GLU A 103 -0.34 -15.21 42.69
CA GLU A 103 0.83 -14.37 42.94
C GLU A 103 1.93 -15.26 43.51
N ASN A 104 3.09 -15.34 42.84
CA ASN A 104 4.18 -16.23 43.23
C ASN A 104 3.73 -17.69 43.50
N GLY A 105 2.75 -18.17 42.72
CA GLY A 105 2.16 -19.50 42.86
C GLY A 105 1.11 -19.65 43.97
N GLN A 106 0.89 -18.63 44.81
CA GLN A 106 -0.20 -18.62 45.80
C GLN A 106 -1.49 -18.09 45.20
N LEU A 107 -2.62 -18.76 45.51
CA LEU A 107 -3.93 -18.37 45.03
C LEU A 107 -4.37 -17.03 45.64
N ARG A 108 -4.69 -16.04 44.79
CA ARG A 108 -5.28 -14.76 45.21
C ARG A 108 -6.79 -14.79 45.09
N THR A 109 -7.29 -15.12 43.90
CA THR A 109 -8.71 -15.19 43.61
C THR A 109 -8.96 -16.23 42.53
N SER A 110 -10.17 -16.76 42.47
CA SER A 110 -10.56 -17.70 41.43
C SER A 110 -12.05 -17.64 41.15
N VAL A 111 -12.41 -17.85 39.89
CA VAL A 111 -13.80 -17.88 39.44
C VAL A 111 -14.04 -19.18 38.68
N ASP A 112 -15.16 -19.83 38.98
CA ASP A 112 -15.60 -21.01 38.26
C ASP A 112 -16.49 -20.60 37.09
N PHE A 113 -16.22 -21.16 35.91
CA PHE A 113 -17.05 -20.97 34.73
C PHE A 113 -17.31 -22.28 34.02
N THR A 114 -18.41 -22.32 33.27
CA THR A 114 -18.85 -23.53 32.59
C THR A 114 -18.73 -23.34 31.08
N LEU A 115 -18.15 -24.32 30.38
CA LEU A 115 -18.23 -24.41 28.93
C LEU A 115 -19.20 -25.52 28.50
N HIS A 116 -20.03 -25.21 27.50
CA HIS A 116 -21.03 -26.12 26.98
C HIS A 116 -20.67 -26.56 25.56
N THR A 117 -19.90 -27.63 25.45
CA THR A 117 -19.53 -28.20 24.15
C THR A 117 -20.70 -28.97 23.54
N ALA A 118 -21.51 -28.30 22.71
CA ALA A 118 -22.40 -28.97 21.78
C ALA A 118 -21.59 -29.54 20.61
N VAL A 119 -22.00 -30.70 20.09
CA VAL A 119 -21.23 -31.47 19.08
C VAL A 119 -21.05 -30.72 17.75
N TRP A 120 -21.94 -29.75 17.48
CA TRP A 120 -21.93 -28.90 16.29
C TRP A 120 -21.24 -27.55 16.50
N VAL A 121 -20.71 -27.28 17.70
CA VAL A 121 -19.92 -26.06 17.95
C VAL A 121 -18.45 -26.44 17.93
N TYR A 122 -17.72 -25.86 16.98
CA TYR A 122 -16.29 -26.07 16.79
C TYR A 122 -15.48 -25.19 17.75
N GLU A 123 -15.82 -23.90 17.84
CA GLU A 123 -15.14 -22.90 18.66
C GLU A 123 -16.15 -21.98 19.35
N GLU A 124 -15.81 -21.56 20.58
CA GLU A 124 -16.50 -20.52 21.34
C GLU A 124 -15.44 -19.62 22.01
N ASP A 125 -15.75 -18.34 22.18
CA ASP A 125 -14.87 -17.37 22.86
C ASP A 125 -15.48 -16.95 24.21
N PRO A 126 -15.37 -17.78 25.27
CA PRO A 126 -15.95 -17.48 26.58
C PRO A 126 -15.29 -16.27 27.25
N HIS A 127 -16.13 -15.53 27.97
CA HIS A 127 -15.75 -14.36 28.74
C HIS A 127 -15.95 -14.63 30.24
N VAL A 128 -14.94 -14.32 31.06
CA VAL A 128 -14.94 -14.55 32.51
C VAL A 128 -14.36 -13.34 33.23
N ASP A 129 -15.13 -12.79 34.16
CA ASP A 129 -14.69 -11.69 35.01
C ASP A 129 -14.10 -12.22 36.32
N ILE A 130 -12.92 -11.74 36.65
CA ILE A 130 -12.22 -12.04 37.90
C ILE A 130 -12.24 -10.78 38.78
N PRO A 131 -12.99 -10.76 39.90
CA PRO A 131 -12.99 -9.63 40.82
C PRO A 131 -11.57 -9.38 41.35
N LEU A 132 -11.10 -8.14 41.22
CA LEU A 132 -9.76 -7.74 41.63
C LEU A 132 -9.74 -6.24 41.95
N SER A 133 -9.50 -5.90 43.22
CA SER A 133 -9.31 -4.51 43.64
C SER A 133 -7.85 -4.08 43.46
N VAL A 134 -7.63 -2.79 43.27
CA VAL A 134 -6.32 -2.15 43.21
C VAL A 134 -5.51 -2.38 44.48
N ASP A 135 -6.18 -2.40 45.64
CA ASP A 135 -5.54 -2.60 46.95
C ASP A 135 -4.94 -4.02 47.09
N ASP A 136 -5.39 -4.97 46.27
CA ASP A 136 -4.94 -6.36 46.28
C ASP A 136 -3.74 -6.62 45.35
N ILE A 137 -3.24 -5.59 44.66
CA ILE A 137 -2.18 -5.70 43.66
C ILE A 137 -0.88 -5.07 44.17
N ASP A 138 0.18 -5.86 44.19
CA ASP A 138 1.56 -5.38 44.27
C ASP A 138 2.10 -5.15 42.85
N PRO A 139 2.39 -3.90 42.46
CA PRO A 139 2.89 -3.58 41.12
C PRO A 139 4.34 -4.03 40.87
N ASN A 140 5.02 -4.62 41.87
CA ASN A 140 6.37 -5.14 41.70
C ASN A 140 6.41 -6.66 41.49
N LEU A 141 5.24 -7.32 41.43
CA LEU A 141 5.16 -8.77 41.30
C LEU A 141 4.42 -9.17 40.02
N PRO A 142 4.84 -10.26 39.36
CA PRO A 142 4.07 -10.85 38.29
C PRO A 142 2.95 -11.72 38.86
N TYR A 143 1.85 -11.79 38.12
CA TYR A 143 0.69 -12.60 38.42
C TYR A 143 0.50 -13.66 37.34
N THR A 144 0.06 -14.86 37.72
CA THR A 144 -0.21 -15.94 36.76
C THR A 144 -1.68 -16.27 36.78
N LEU A 145 -2.34 -16.13 35.62
CA LEU A 145 -3.66 -16.66 35.35
C LEU A 145 -3.54 -18.11 34.91
N GLU A 146 -4.16 -19.01 35.64
CA GLU A 146 -4.22 -20.43 35.29
C GLU A 146 -5.67 -20.87 35.11
N ILE A 147 -5.95 -21.58 34.01
CA ILE A 147 -7.23 -22.24 33.81
C ILE A 147 -7.05 -23.72 34.05
N VAL A 148 -7.80 -24.26 34.99
CA VAL A 148 -7.73 -25.66 35.41
C VAL A 148 -9.08 -26.33 35.20
N HIS A 149 -9.08 -27.54 34.63
CA HIS A 149 -10.31 -28.33 34.54
C HIS A 149 -10.67 -28.89 35.92
N LYS A 150 -11.80 -28.48 36.48
CA LYS A 150 -12.13 -28.64 37.92
C LYS A 150 -12.24 -30.10 38.37
N LYS A 151 -12.61 -31.02 37.48
CA LYS A 151 -12.75 -32.44 37.82
C LYS A 151 -11.44 -33.23 37.73
N THR A 152 -10.54 -32.86 36.82
CA THR A 152 -9.27 -33.59 36.61
C THR A 152 -8.09 -32.91 37.31
N GLY A 153 -8.20 -31.61 37.60
CA GLY A 153 -7.07 -30.80 38.08
C GLY A 153 -6.04 -30.49 36.99
N GLU A 154 -6.37 -30.75 35.72
CA GLU A 154 -5.48 -30.55 34.58
C GLU A 154 -5.36 -29.06 34.23
N LEU A 155 -4.13 -28.57 34.08
CA LEU A 155 -3.86 -27.20 33.63
C LEU A 155 -4.10 -27.10 32.12
N MET A 156 -5.09 -26.30 31.74
CA MET A 156 -5.54 -26.14 30.36
C MET A 156 -4.81 -25.01 29.63
N ALA A 157 -4.58 -23.90 30.33
CA ALA A 157 -3.87 -22.73 29.83
C ALA A 157 -3.28 -21.94 31.00
N SER A 158 -2.19 -21.23 30.75
CA SER A 158 -1.57 -20.31 31.71
C SER A 158 -1.11 -19.04 30.99
N LYS A 159 -1.23 -17.90 31.65
CA LYS A 159 -0.79 -16.59 31.15
C LYS A 159 -0.24 -15.77 32.30
N THR A 160 0.96 -15.22 32.13
CA THR A 160 1.55 -14.30 33.12
C THR A 160 1.20 -12.87 32.75
N ILE A 161 0.80 -12.07 33.74
CA ILE A 161 0.47 -10.66 33.61
C ILE A 161 1.17 -9.85 34.69
N ALA A 162 1.37 -8.55 34.47
CA ALA A 162 1.93 -7.64 35.47
C ALA A 162 1.21 -6.28 35.47
N PHE A 163 1.18 -5.63 36.64
CA PHE A 163 0.56 -4.32 36.82
C PHE A 163 1.62 -3.29 37.16
N PHE A 164 1.49 -2.09 36.60
CA PHE A 164 2.49 -1.04 36.75
C PHE A 164 1.86 0.27 37.20
N ARG A 165 2.48 0.91 38.19
CA ARG A 165 2.05 2.24 38.65
C ARG A 165 2.27 3.30 37.57
N PRO A 166 1.26 4.13 37.24
CA PRO A 166 1.41 5.19 36.25
C PRO A 166 2.51 6.21 36.57
N GLU A 167 2.91 6.36 37.84
CA GLU A 167 3.96 7.29 38.27
C GLU A 167 5.37 6.84 37.84
N VAL A 168 5.56 5.52 37.68
CA VAL A 168 6.82 4.94 37.16
C VAL A 168 6.97 5.25 35.66
N LEU A 169 5.87 5.60 34.98
CA LEU A 169 5.86 6.03 33.56
C LEU A 169 6.31 7.48 33.33
N SER A 170 6.86 8.16 34.33
CA SER A 170 7.41 9.49 34.08
C SER A 170 8.61 9.37 33.14
N VAL A 171 8.41 9.79 31.89
CA VAL A 171 9.38 9.79 30.75
C VAL A 171 10.75 10.41 31.12
N LYS A 172 10.82 11.15 32.22
CA LYS A 172 12.06 11.73 32.77
C LYS A 172 13.08 10.70 33.26
N HIS A 173 12.69 9.45 33.52
CA HIS A 173 13.60 8.43 34.06
C HIS A 173 14.17 7.51 32.98
N ILE A 174 13.36 7.12 31.99
CA ILE A 174 13.78 6.20 30.91
C ILE A 174 14.67 6.96 29.92
N GLN A 175 15.90 6.50 29.76
CA GLN A 175 16.85 7.06 28.81
C GLN A 175 16.90 6.22 27.53
N PHE A 176 16.58 6.85 26.39
CA PHE A 176 16.86 6.29 25.07
C PHE A 176 18.36 6.43 24.79
N VAL A 177 19.06 5.31 24.69
CA VAL A 177 20.53 5.30 24.56
C VAL A 177 20.95 5.39 23.11
N GLU A 178 20.45 4.49 22.28
CA GLU A 178 20.69 4.48 20.85
C GLU A 178 19.63 3.68 20.10
N ALA A 179 19.40 4.02 18.83
CA ALA A 179 18.67 3.16 17.90
C ALA A 179 19.40 3.05 16.56
N TYR A 180 19.30 1.90 15.90
CA TYR A 180 19.92 1.67 14.59
C TYR A 180 19.30 0.49 13.85
N LEU A 181 19.46 0.51 12.53
CA LEU A 181 19.22 -0.64 11.67
C LEU A 181 20.50 -1.50 11.58
N GLU A 182 20.37 -2.80 11.76
CA GLU A 182 21.47 -3.76 11.69
C GLU A 182 21.50 -4.49 10.34
N GLU A 183 22.64 -4.46 9.67
CA GLU A 183 22.93 -5.23 8.46
C GLU A 183 24.36 -5.77 8.53
N ASP A 184 24.52 -7.10 8.43
CA ASP A 184 25.81 -7.80 8.48
C ASP A 184 26.72 -7.43 9.67
N GLY A 185 26.13 -7.14 10.83
CA GLY A 185 26.84 -6.73 12.05
C GLY A 185 27.28 -5.27 12.08
N MET A 186 26.94 -4.49 11.04
CA MET A 186 27.14 -3.04 10.97
C MET A 186 25.87 -2.29 11.38
N ARG A 187 26.04 -1.04 11.83
CA ARG A 187 24.96 -0.19 12.36
C ARG A 187 24.70 1.00 11.45
N TYR A 188 23.44 1.20 11.09
CA TYR A 188 23.02 2.23 10.15
C TYR A 188 21.89 3.08 10.72
N ARG A 189 21.90 4.38 10.39
CA ARG A 189 20.79 5.31 10.57
C ARG A 189 19.74 5.08 9.48
N ASN A 190 20.20 5.00 8.23
CA ASN A 190 19.35 4.77 7.05
C ASN A 190 19.87 3.58 6.25
N LEU A 191 18.95 2.81 5.68
CA LEU A 191 19.26 1.75 4.73
C LEU A 191 18.39 1.92 3.49
N CYS A 192 18.99 1.74 2.31
CA CYS A 192 18.21 1.48 1.10
C CYS A 192 17.96 -0.03 1.05
N LEU A 193 16.70 -0.44 1.13
CA LEU A 193 16.31 -1.85 1.20
C LEU A 193 15.47 -2.26 -0.02
N ASP A 194 15.81 -3.41 -0.60
CA ASP A 194 15.10 -4.00 -1.73
C ASP A 194 13.78 -4.66 -1.29
N GLU A 195 12.88 -4.92 -2.25
CA GLU A 195 11.64 -5.66 -1.94
C GLU A 195 12.02 -7.04 -1.42
N CYS A 196 11.43 -7.44 -0.28
CA CYS A 196 11.75 -8.65 0.48
C CYS A 196 13.00 -8.61 1.37
N ASP A 197 13.76 -7.50 1.41
CA ASP A 197 14.81 -7.35 2.43
C ASP A 197 14.21 -7.34 3.83
N ARG A 198 14.91 -7.94 4.78
CA ARG A 198 14.54 -7.86 6.20
C ARG A 198 15.71 -7.35 7.01
N ARG A 199 15.46 -6.35 7.85
CA ARG A 199 16.50 -5.77 8.71
C ARG A 199 15.98 -5.62 10.12
N LYS A 200 16.91 -5.74 11.08
CA LYS A 200 16.58 -5.53 12.48
C LYS A 200 16.68 -4.06 12.81
N LEU A 201 15.63 -3.47 13.39
CA LEU A 201 15.73 -2.22 14.11
C LEU A 201 15.98 -2.56 15.59
N VAL A 202 17.10 -2.09 16.12
CA VAL A 202 17.50 -2.27 17.50
C VAL A 202 17.34 -0.94 18.23
N ILE A 203 16.62 -0.93 19.35
CA ILE A 203 16.43 0.25 20.21
C ILE A 203 16.92 -0.10 21.61
N SER A 204 17.83 0.72 22.14
CA SER A 204 18.48 0.51 23.44
C SER A 204 17.98 1.52 24.47
N PHE A 205 17.71 1.02 25.68
CA PHE A 205 17.17 1.78 26.81
C PHE A 205 18.07 1.63 28.03
N ALA A 206 18.13 2.68 28.85
CA ALA A 206 18.77 2.67 30.16
C ALA A 206 17.88 3.34 31.23
N ASN A 207 18.22 3.14 32.51
CA ASN A 207 17.52 3.79 33.63
C ASN A 207 16.02 3.51 33.66
N MET A 208 15.66 2.29 33.27
CA MET A 208 14.28 1.82 33.22
C MET A 208 13.70 1.65 34.64
N GLY A 209 14.54 1.40 35.64
CA GLY A 209 14.12 1.29 37.04
C GLY A 209 13.23 0.07 37.36
N PHE A 210 13.11 -0.87 36.40
CA PHE A 210 12.36 -2.12 36.53
C PHE A 210 13.32 -3.30 36.78
N LEU A 211 12.80 -4.36 37.42
CA LEU A 211 13.50 -5.62 37.56
C LEU A 211 13.28 -6.49 36.30
N PRO A 212 14.26 -7.30 35.86
CA PRO A 212 14.11 -8.17 34.68
C PRO A 212 12.89 -9.10 34.74
N GLU A 213 12.49 -9.54 35.95
CA GLU A 213 11.35 -10.43 36.16
C GLU A 213 9.98 -9.73 36.01
N CYS A 214 9.95 -8.39 36.05
CA CYS A 214 8.75 -7.56 36.02
C CYS A 214 8.90 -6.43 35.00
N MET A 215 9.35 -6.76 33.79
CA MET A 215 9.56 -5.77 32.74
C MET A 215 8.32 -5.63 31.86
N PRO A 216 7.78 -4.41 31.66
CA PRO A 216 6.68 -4.19 30.73
C PRO A 216 7.14 -4.43 29.28
N GLU A 217 6.22 -4.90 28.44
CA GLU A 217 6.49 -5.03 27.00
C GLU A 217 6.44 -3.63 26.35
N ILE A 218 7.23 -3.45 25.30
CA ILE A 218 7.18 -2.24 24.49
C ILE A 218 6.31 -2.50 23.27
N VAL A 219 5.46 -1.54 22.95
CA VAL A 219 4.71 -1.53 21.70
C VAL A 219 5.42 -0.58 20.74
N ILE A 220 5.82 -1.08 19.58
CA ILE A 220 6.37 -0.25 18.51
C ILE A 220 5.32 -0.13 17.43
N LYS A 221 4.84 1.10 17.22
CA LYS A 221 3.91 1.44 16.17
C LYS A 221 4.66 2.08 15.00
N MET A 222 4.65 1.41 13.87
CA MET A 222 5.32 1.87 12.65
C MET A 222 4.34 2.70 11.82
N HIS A 223 4.64 3.99 11.69
CA HIS A 223 3.87 4.90 10.85
C HIS A 223 4.58 5.08 9.51
N TYR A 224 3.97 4.58 8.44
CA TYR A 224 4.50 4.70 7.08
C TYR A 224 3.96 5.93 6.36
N HIS A 225 4.65 6.39 5.32
CA HIS A 225 4.25 7.58 4.55
C HIS A 225 2.89 7.42 3.82
N THR A 226 2.42 6.19 3.59
CA THR A 226 1.12 5.87 2.99
C THR A 226 -0.04 5.89 3.98
N ASN A 227 0.20 6.31 5.24
CA ASN A 227 -0.77 6.22 6.35
C ASN A 227 -1.25 4.80 6.66
N THR A 228 -0.47 3.79 6.27
CA THR A 228 -0.61 2.43 6.83
C THR A 228 0.14 2.38 8.15
N ASP A 229 -0.45 1.72 9.15
CA ASP A 229 0.19 1.50 10.45
C ASP A 229 0.46 0.00 10.65
N ASP A 230 1.65 -0.34 11.13
CA ASP A 230 1.97 -1.68 11.63
C ASP A 230 2.27 -1.62 13.13
N LEU A 231 1.92 -2.68 13.87
CA LEU A 231 2.06 -2.73 15.33
C LEU A 231 2.78 -4.01 15.73
N GLN A 232 3.93 -3.85 16.38
CA GLN A 232 4.74 -4.95 16.89
C GLN A 232 4.89 -4.82 18.42
N ILE A 233 4.73 -5.93 19.13
CA ILE A 233 4.86 -6.00 20.59
C ILE A 233 6.14 -6.77 20.90
N VAL A 234 6.99 -6.19 21.73
CA VAL A 234 8.36 -6.66 21.96
C VAL A 234 8.64 -6.78 23.45
N THR A 235 9.18 -7.93 23.85
CA THR A 235 9.79 -8.12 25.16
C THR A 235 11.22 -7.61 25.12
N LEU A 236 11.64 -6.93 26.18
CA LEU A 236 12.98 -6.34 26.26
C LEU A 236 14.02 -7.37 26.71
N ASP A 237 15.15 -7.40 26.02
CA ASP A 237 16.30 -8.23 26.37
C ASP A 237 17.26 -7.47 27.30
N HIS A 238 17.59 -8.06 28.46
CA HIS A 238 18.57 -7.49 29.40
C HIS A 238 20.00 -7.75 28.91
N ARG A 239 20.78 -6.69 28.70
CA ARG A 239 22.17 -6.79 28.23
C ARG A 239 23.23 -6.63 29.34
N GLY A 240 22.81 -6.64 30.61
CA GLY A 240 23.68 -6.45 31.77
C GLY A 240 23.68 -5.02 32.29
N GLY A 241 23.93 -4.84 33.59
CA GLY A 241 23.77 -3.55 34.26
C GLY A 241 22.31 -3.10 34.21
N ASP A 242 22.08 -1.88 33.75
CA ASP A 242 20.75 -1.26 33.61
C ASP A 242 20.43 -0.98 32.13
N MET A 243 20.94 -1.81 31.22
CA MET A 243 20.78 -1.69 29.77
C MET A 243 19.82 -2.76 29.22
N TYR A 244 18.90 -2.32 28.37
CA TYR A 244 17.87 -3.17 27.76
C TYR A 244 17.74 -2.89 26.28
N THR A 245 17.39 -3.91 25.48
CA THR A 245 17.22 -3.77 24.03
C THR A 245 15.89 -4.33 23.54
N ALA A 246 15.21 -3.58 22.67
CA ALA A 246 14.10 -4.08 21.84
C ALA A 246 14.62 -4.32 20.42
N GLU A 247 14.35 -5.49 19.87
CA GLU A 247 14.65 -5.82 18.47
C GLU A 247 13.34 -6.06 17.72
N ILE A 248 13.14 -5.36 16.60
CA ILE A 248 12.04 -5.64 15.66
C ILE A 248 12.54 -5.89 14.26
N GLU A 249 11.75 -6.62 13.49
CA GLU A 249 12.01 -6.85 12.08
C GLU A 249 11.28 -5.80 11.24
N VAL A 250 12.03 -5.09 10.41
CA VAL A 250 11.54 -4.12 9.44
C VAL A 250 11.65 -4.74 8.05
N GLN A 251 10.52 -4.77 7.35
CA GLN A 251 10.42 -5.29 5.98
C GLN A 251 9.73 -4.26 5.08
N PRO A 252 10.39 -3.77 4.01
CA PRO A 252 9.78 -2.91 3.03
C PRO A 252 8.91 -3.70 2.04
N TRP A 253 7.85 -3.04 1.61
CA TRP A 253 6.88 -3.41 0.58
C TRP A 253 6.78 -2.21 -0.38
N CYS A 254 6.31 -2.45 -1.60
CA CYS A 254 6.17 -1.40 -2.63
C CYS A 254 5.39 -0.15 -2.15
N GLU A 255 4.46 -0.33 -1.21
CA GLU A 255 3.57 0.72 -0.68
C GLU A 255 4.04 1.34 0.65
N ASN A 256 5.13 0.88 1.27
CA ASN A 256 5.59 1.42 2.56
C ASN A 256 7.07 1.86 2.54
N ARG A 257 7.62 2.01 1.32
CA ARG A 257 8.97 2.47 1.04
C ARG A 257 9.09 3.99 1.18
N GLY A 258 9.69 4.45 2.26
CA GLY A 258 9.92 5.88 2.46
C GLY A 258 10.44 6.23 3.84
N VAL A 259 10.04 7.41 4.31
CA VAL A 259 10.23 7.81 5.70
C VAL A 259 9.28 6.99 6.59
N VAL A 260 9.84 6.43 7.65
CA VAL A 260 9.15 5.59 8.61
C VAL A 260 9.42 6.14 10.01
N TYR A 261 8.34 6.30 10.78
CA TYR A 261 8.46 6.65 12.18
C TYR A 261 8.06 5.46 13.05
N ALA A 262 9.02 4.90 13.77
CA ALA A 262 8.80 3.90 14.79
C ALA A 262 8.47 4.61 16.10
N GLU A 263 7.18 4.74 16.42
CA GLU A 263 6.71 5.27 17.70
C GLU A 263 6.83 4.19 18.77
N VAL A 264 7.58 4.50 19.84
CA VAL A 264 7.82 3.59 20.96
C VAL A 264 6.86 3.94 22.08
N GLN A 265 5.96 3.02 22.38
CA GLN A 265 4.95 3.15 23.42
C GLN A 265 5.21 2.18 24.57
N LEU A 266 4.99 2.69 25.78
CA LEU A 266 5.02 1.92 27.01
C LEU A 266 3.73 2.16 27.78
N LEU A 267 2.97 1.09 28.08
CA LEU A 267 1.67 1.19 28.76
C LEU A 267 0.72 2.21 28.08
N GLY A 268 0.70 2.21 26.74
CA GLY A 268 -0.13 3.10 25.93
C GLY A 268 0.32 4.56 25.85
N LYS A 269 1.47 4.92 26.45
CA LYS A 269 2.06 6.26 26.33
C LYS A 269 3.26 6.24 25.39
N CYS A 270 3.32 7.20 24.46
CA CYS A 270 4.52 7.44 23.66
C CYS A 270 5.65 7.94 24.56
N ILE A 271 6.74 7.16 24.62
CA ILE A 271 7.93 7.46 25.41
C ILE A 271 9.11 7.92 24.54
N GLY A 272 9.09 7.59 23.25
CA GLY A 272 10.09 8.02 22.28
C GLY A 272 9.74 7.55 20.88
N GLY A 273 10.65 7.78 19.94
CA GLY A 273 10.50 7.20 18.61
C GLY A 273 11.72 7.40 17.73
N VAL A 274 11.82 6.59 16.68
CA VAL A 274 12.93 6.63 15.73
C VAL A 274 12.39 6.98 14.37
N LEU A 275 12.90 8.06 13.78
CA LEU A 275 12.57 8.48 12.42
C LEU A 275 13.71 8.07 11.49
N PHE A 276 13.44 7.13 10.59
CA PHE A 276 14.43 6.61 9.64
C PHE A 276 13.83 6.45 8.24
N SER A 277 14.69 6.21 7.26
CA SER A 277 14.27 6.02 5.87
C SER A 277 14.72 4.66 5.35
N LEU A 278 13.83 4.02 4.59
CA LEU A 278 14.07 2.77 3.88
C LEU A 278 14.45 2.96 2.39
N ASN A 279 14.47 4.19 1.91
CA ASN A 279 14.71 4.55 0.51
C ASN A 279 15.83 5.59 0.31
N ARG A 280 16.50 6.03 1.38
CA ARG A 280 17.67 6.93 1.30
C ARG A 280 18.96 6.13 1.25
N LYS A 281 20.05 6.78 0.80
CA LYS A 281 21.39 6.18 0.78
C LYS A 281 21.76 5.62 2.16
N LYS A 282 22.47 4.49 2.15
CA LYS A 282 22.98 3.87 3.37
C LYS A 282 23.81 4.90 4.15
N GLU A 283 23.44 5.12 5.40
CA GLU A 283 24.10 6.06 6.29
C GLU A 283 24.54 5.30 7.54
N GLU A 284 25.85 5.10 7.69
CA GLU A 284 26.40 4.44 8.87
C GLU A 284 26.22 5.30 10.12
N GLY A 285 25.90 4.67 11.25
CA GLY A 285 25.77 5.34 12.53
C GLY A 285 24.58 4.85 13.35
N VAL A 286 24.26 5.63 14.37
CA VAL A 286 23.14 5.38 15.30
C VAL A 286 22.42 6.69 15.61
N TYR A 287 21.14 6.61 15.95
CA TYR A 287 20.35 7.72 16.50
C TYR A 287 20.60 7.86 18.00
N LYS A 288 20.71 9.09 18.52
CA LYS A 288 20.96 9.37 19.95
C LYS A 288 20.21 10.62 20.43
N ASP A 289 20.12 10.76 21.75
CA ASP A 289 19.69 11.98 22.44
C ASP A 289 18.35 12.53 21.93
N GLU A 290 18.30 13.79 21.51
CA GLU A 290 17.09 14.49 21.06
C GLU A 290 16.43 13.84 19.83
N GLU A 291 17.18 13.03 19.06
CA GLU A 291 16.66 12.36 17.87
C GLU A 291 15.67 11.22 18.19
N LEU A 292 15.70 10.73 19.43
CA LEU A 292 14.88 9.64 19.94
C LEU A 292 13.66 10.11 20.74
N LEU A 293 13.50 11.42 20.92
CA LEU A 293 12.37 11.99 21.64
C LEU A 293 11.05 11.82 20.85
N PRO A 294 9.90 11.74 21.55
CA PRO A 294 8.58 11.70 20.91
C PRO A 294 8.36 12.86 19.95
N ILE A 295 7.76 12.59 18.79
CA ILE A 295 7.29 13.62 17.87
C ILE A 295 5.80 13.87 18.16
N GLU A 296 5.49 14.97 18.86
CA GLU A 296 4.11 15.31 19.20
C GLU A 296 3.25 15.51 17.94
N GLY A 297 2.08 14.86 17.87
CA GLY A 297 1.16 15.00 16.73
C GLY A 297 1.80 14.57 15.41
N TYR A 298 2.55 13.46 15.41
CA TYR A 298 3.19 12.92 14.23
C TYR A 298 2.19 12.74 13.07
N THR A 299 2.61 13.16 11.87
CA THR A 299 1.96 12.84 10.60
C THR A 299 3.05 12.45 9.61
N ALA A 300 2.70 11.69 8.57
CA ALA A 300 3.65 11.35 7.50
C ALA A 300 4.33 12.61 6.91
N GLY A 301 3.57 13.69 6.71
CA GLY A 301 4.10 14.98 6.24
C GLY A 301 5.11 15.60 7.21
N LYS A 302 4.80 15.62 8.51
CA LYS A 302 5.72 16.12 9.54
C LYS A 302 6.99 15.26 9.65
N GLY A 303 6.88 13.95 9.45
CA GLY A 303 8.04 13.05 9.39
C GLY A 303 8.96 13.39 8.22
N ILE A 304 8.40 13.67 7.04
CA ILE A 304 9.16 14.09 5.86
C ILE A 304 9.87 15.42 6.13
N GLU A 305 9.17 16.43 6.64
CA GLU A 305 9.73 17.74 6.99
C GLU A 305 10.93 17.62 7.94
N ILE A 306 10.78 16.88 9.04
CA ILE A 306 11.86 16.69 10.03
C ILE A 306 13.06 15.94 9.40
N MET A 307 12.80 14.95 8.53
CA MET A 307 13.86 14.19 7.88
C MET A 307 14.62 15.02 6.83
N ASP A 308 13.93 15.93 6.15
CA ASP A 308 14.52 16.89 5.21
C ASP A 308 15.32 17.98 5.93
N GLU A 309 14.89 18.42 7.11
CA GLU A 309 15.65 19.33 7.97
C GLU A 309 16.94 18.70 8.51
N ARG A 310 16.88 17.43 8.94
CA ARG A 310 18.02 16.73 9.59
C ARG A 310 19.14 16.36 8.62
N ILE A 311 18.81 16.01 7.39
CA ILE A 311 19.75 15.47 6.39
C ILE A 311 20.02 16.49 5.26
N GLY A 312 19.36 17.65 5.32
CA GLY A 312 19.33 18.64 4.25
C GLY A 312 18.40 18.22 3.10
N SER A 313 17.92 19.18 2.32
CA SER A 313 17.18 18.93 1.09
C SER A 313 18.09 18.25 0.07
N CYS A 314 18.26 16.95 0.20
CA CYS A 314 18.61 16.13 -0.93
C CYS A 314 17.35 16.08 -1.78
N GLU A 315 17.39 16.72 -2.95
CA GLU A 315 16.53 16.32 -4.06
C GLU A 315 16.61 14.78 -4.09
N SER A 316 15.57 14.13 -3.60
CA SER A 316 15.43 12.70 -3.78
C SER A 316 15.28 12.54 -5.29
N GLU A 317 16.38 12.27 -5.96
CA GLU A 317 16.38 11.12 -6.84
C GLU A 317 15.87 9.95 -5.97
N GLU A 318 14.53 9.83 -5.86
CA GLU A 318 13.92 8.54 -6.11
C GLU A 318 14.77 7.93 -7.23
N GLU A 319 15.27 6.71 -7.10
CA GLU A 319 15.55 5.96 -8.31
C GLU A 319 14.20 5.84 -9.03
N LYS A 320 13.85 6.92 -9.76
CA LYS A 320 12.85 6.91 -10.79
C LYS A 320 13.35 5.79 -11.68
N PRO A 321 12.55 4.71 -11.85
CA PRO A 321 12.99 3.62 -12.69
C PRO A 321 13.45 4.24 -14.00
N ASP A 322 14.65 3.84 -14.45
CA ASP A 322 15.25 4.39 -15.66
C ASP A 322 14.17 4.55 -16.75
N PRO A 323 14.00 5.73 -17.38
CA PRO A 323 12.91 5.99 -18.30
C PRO A 323 12.83 4.96 -19.43
N LEU A 324 13.95 4.38 -19.85
CA LEU A 324 13.96 3.29 -20.83
C LEU A 324 13.42 1.99 -20.25
N THR A 325 13.72 1.69 -18.99
CA THR A 325 13.10 0.58 -18.24
C THR A 325 11.58 0.79 -18.08
N MET A 326 11.11 2.00 -17.72
CA MET A 326 9.67 2.31 -17.69
C MET A 326 9.00 2.10 -19.05
N LEU A 327 9.70 2.47 -20.14
CA LEU A 327 9.23 2.27 -21.50
C LEU A 327 9.08 0.78 -21.83
N ASP A 328 10.04 -0.04 -21.41
CA ASP A 328 10.02 -1.50 -21.62
C ASP A 328 8.87 -2.18 -20.89
N HIS A 329 8.47 -1.65 -19.73
CA HIS A 329 7.30 -2.13 -19.00
C HIS A 329 5.97 -1.82 -19.68
N LEU A 330 5.89 -0.89 -20.64
CA LEU A 330 4.65 -0.65 -21.38
C LEU A 330 4.32 -1.84 -22.28
N VAL A 331 3.06 -2.26 -22.29
CA VAL A 331 2.58 -3.35 -23.15
C VAL A 331 2.61 -2.90 -24.61
N GLY A 332 3.22 -3.68 -25.50
CA GLY A 332 3.25 -3.39 -26.94
C GLY A 332 4.07 -2.15 -27.33
N LEU A 333 3.58 -1.40 -28.33
CA LEU A 333 4.20 -0.16 -28.82
C LEU A 333 5.63 -0.31 -29.40
N GLU A 334 5.98 -1.45 -29.99
CA GLU A 334 7.36 -1.75 -30.43
C GLU A 334 7.96 -0.70 -31.38
N ASP A 335 7.16 -0.17 -32.31
CA ASP A 335 7.60 0.89 -33.22
C ASP A 335 7.93 2.20 -32.48
N VAL A 336 7.13 2.55 -31.46
CA VAL A 336 7.35 3.74 -30.63
C VAL A 336 8.57 3.51 -29.75
N LYS A 337 8.69 2.33 -29.11
CA LYS A 337 9.84 1.95 -28.29
C LYS A 337 11.15 2.04 -29.06
N THR A 338 11.18 1.46 -30.27
CA THR A 338 12.35 1.48 -31.15
C THR A 338 12.75 2.92 -31.50
N LYS A 339 11.79 3.74 -31.93
CA LYS A 339 12.06 5.16 -32.24
C LYS A 339 12.55 5.95 -31.04
N LEU A 340 12.01 5.69 -29.85
CA LEU A 340 12.45 6.37 -28.63
C LEU A 340 13.85 5.96 -28.21
N ARG A 341 14.23 4.69 -28.40
CA ARG A 341 15.62 4.24 -28.21
C ARG A 341 16.56 4.95 -29.18
N ASP A 342 16.21 5.02 -30.47
CA ASP A 342 17.02 5.77 -31.45
C ASP A 342 17.14 7.26 -31.07
N TYR A 343 16.04 7.85 -30.61
CA TYR A 343 16.01 9.23 -30.13
C TYR A 343 16.90 9.42 -28.88
N SER A 344 16.87 8.48 -27.93
CA SER A 344 17.71 8.50 -26.73
C SER A 344 19.20 8.47 -27.05
N VAL A 345 19.60 7.64 -28.03
CA VAL A 345 20.99 7.55 -28.51
C VAL A 345 21.43 8.87 -29.14
N LEU A 346 20.56 9.48 -29.95
CA LEU A 346 20.81 10.78 -30.56
C LEU A 346 20.95 11.90 -29.51
N MET A 347 20.07 11.94 -28.50
CA MET A 347 20.14 12.94 -27.43
C MET A 347 21.41 12.76 -26.57
N ASN A 348 21.78 11.51 -26.25
CA ASN A 348 23.02 11.22 -25.53
C ASN A 348 24.26 11.68 -26.32
N PHE A 349 24.28 11.48 -27.63
CA PHE A 349 25.34 12.02 -28.49
C PHE A 349 25.46 13.54 -28.39
N PHE A 350 24.33 14.27 -28.39
CA PHE A 350 24.33 15.72 -28.21
C PHE A 350 24.80 16.15 -26.82
N ARG A 351 24.42 15.41 -25.77
CA ARG A 351 24.92 15.63 -24.40
C ARG A 351 26.44 15.50 -24.34
N MET A 352 26.99 14.40 -24.86
CA MET A 352 28.44 14.18 -24.90
C MET A 352 29.20 15.28 -25.65
N ARG A 353 28.64 15.79 -26.77
CA ARG A 353 29.25 16.92 -27.48
C ARG A 353 29.26 18.19 -26.65
N LYS A 354 28.17 18.47 -25.92
CA LYS A 354 28.04 19.63 -25.04
C LYS A 354 29.03 19.55 -23.87
N GLU A 355 29.14 18.39 -23.23
CA GLU A 355 30.11 18.11 -22.16
C GLU A 355 31.56 18.22 -22.65
N GLY A 356 31.83 17.80 -23.90
CA GLY A 356 33.11 18.00 -24.56
C GLY A 356 33.41 19.43 -25.02
N GLY A 357 32.55 20.41 -24.71
CA GLY A 357 32.72 21.81 -25.08
C GLY A 357 32.60 22.10 -26.58
N LEU A 358 32.05 21.17 -27.37
CA LEU A 358 31.89 21.34 -28.81
C LEU A 358 30.66 22.21 -29.12
N PRO A 359 30.75 23.10 -30.14
CA PRO A 359 29.57 23.79 -30.66
C PRO A 359 28.50 22.76 -31.08
N THR A 360 27.37 22.82 -30.39
CA THR A 360 26.29 21.86 -30.53
C THR A 360 24.98 22.62 -30.51
N ALA A 361 24.32 22.69 -31.66
CA ALA A 361 22.97 23.25 -31.74
C ALA A 361 22.00 22.32 -31.01
N MET A 362 21.05 22.90 -30.28
CA MET A 362 19.96 22.14 -29.66
C MET A 362 19.21 21.37 -30.75
N PRO A 363 19.04 20.04 -30.62
CA PRO A 363 18.26 19.28 -31.56
C PRO A 363 16.79 19.73 -31.54
N PRO A 364 16.05 19.52 -32.63
CA PRO A 364 14.62 19.78 -32.65
C PRO A 364 13.89 18.82 -31.69
N LEU A 365 13.26 19.38 -30.65
CA LEU A 365 12.61 18.62 -29.56
C LEU A 365 11.15 18.28 -29.87
N HIS A 366 10.42 19.15 -30.58
CA HIS A 366 8.98 19.03 -30.74
C HIS A 366 8.58 17.74 -31.48
N ALA A 367 7.45 17.15 -31.09
CA ALA A 367 7.01 15.85 -31.57
C ALA A 367 5.50 15.82 -31.89
N LEU A 368 5.13 14.79 -32.64
CA LEU A 368 3.75 14.51 -33.05
C LEU A 368 3.36 13.08 -32.66
N PHE A 369 2.28 12.94 -31.90
CA PHE A 369 1.76 11.65 -31.46
C PHE A 369 0.44 11.34 -32.18
N LEU A 370 0.47 10.34 -33.06
CA LEU A 370 -0.67 9.96 -33.91
C LEU A 370 -1.24 8.62 -33.47
N GLY A 371 -2.51 8.56 -33.09
CA GLY A 371 -3.16 7.28 -32.77
C GLY A 371 -4.47 7.44 -32.00
N SER A 372 -5.22 6.34 -31.91
CA SER A 372 -6.51 6.28 -31.23
C SER A 372 -6.42 6.61 -29.73
N PRO A 373 -7.51 6.99 -29.05
CA PRO A 373 -7.54 7.19 -27.60
C PRO A 373 -7.12 5.93 -26.84
N GLY A 374 -6.50 6.11 -25.67
CA GLY A 374 -6.12 5.00 -24.78
C GLY A 374 -4.97 4.11 -25.29
N THR A 375 -4.17 4.59 -26.25
CA THR A 375 -2.97 3.90 -26.77
C THR A 375 -1.68 4.25 -26.01
N GLY A 376 -1.76 5.00 -24.90
CA GLY A 376 -0.59 5.31 -24.06
C GLY A 376 0.17 6.60 -24.40
N LYS A 377 -0.36 7.46 -25.28
CA LYS A 377 0.23 8.75 -25.69
C LYS A 377 0.73 9.60 -24.51
N THR A 378 -0.15 9.90 -23.55
CA THR A 378 0.19 10.76 -22.41
C THR A 378 1.21 10.10 -21.48
N THR A 379 1.13 8.77 -21.30
CA THR A 379 2.10 8.00 -20.52
C THR A 379 3.50 8.07 -21.14
N VAL A 380 3.59 7.88 -22.45
CA VAL A 380 4.87 7.99 -23.18
C VAL A 380 5.42 9.42 -23.15
N ALA A 381 4.56 10.45 -23.17
CA ALA A 381 5.01 11.84 -22.99
C ALA A 381 5.71 12.04 -21.63
N GLY A 382 5.17 11.46 -20.54
CA GLY A 382 5.81 11.50 -19.22
C GLY A 382 7.19 10.84 -19.19
N ILE A 383 7.33 9.69 -19.86
CA ILE A 383 8.61 8.99 -19.99
C ILE A 383 9.63 9.84 -20.76
N ILE A 384 9.23 10.46 -21.88
CA ILE A 384 10.10 11.35 -22.64
C ILE A 384 10.54 12.55 -21.80
N GLY A 385 9.64 13.14 -21.02
CA GLY A 385 9.95 14.26 -20.13
C GLY A 385 11.04 13.90 -19.13
N SER A 386 10.90 12.74 -18.48
CA SER A 386 11.89 12.20 -17.54
C SER A 386 13.22 11.91 -18.23
N MET A 387 13.20 11.25 -19.39
CA MET A 387 14.39 10.95 -20.19
C MET A 387 15.15 12.21 -20.62
N LEU A 388 14.44 13.24 -21.10
CA LEU A 388 15.07 14.50 -21.52
C LEU A 388 15.62 15.30 -20.34
N HIS A 389 15.00 15.18 -19.16
CA HIS A 389 15.50 15.79 -17.93
C HIS A 389 16.83 15.15 -17.50
N GLU A 390 16.90 13.83 -17.44
CA GLU A 390 18.13 13.08 -17.11
C GLU A 390 19.29 13.34 -18.10
N MET A 391 18.95 13.62 -19.36
CA MET A 391 19.94 13.99 -20.38
C MET A 391 20.35 15.47 -20.33
N GLY A 392 19.78 16.26 -19.40
CA GLY A 392 20.06 17.69 -19.25
C GLY A 392 19.55 18.54 -20.42
N MET A 393 18.55 18.04 -21.16
CA MET A 393 17.89 18.76 -22.25
C MET A 393 16.70 19.59 -21.76
N LEU A 394 16.07 19.17 -20.65
CA LEU A 394 14.98 19.86 -19.97
C LEU A 394 15.34 20.05 -18.49
N SER A 395 15.02 21.22 -17.92
CA SER A 395 15.37 21.52 -16.52
C SER A 395 14.53 20.76 -15.48
N LYS A 396 13.31 20.29 -15.82
CA LYS A 396 12.39 19.61 -14.88
C LYS A 396 11.76 18.31 -15.39
N GLY A 397 11.43 18.23 -16.68
CA GLY A 397 10.84 17.04 -17.31
C GLY A 397 9.36 16.77 -17.03
N HIS A 398 8.62 17.69 -16.38
CA HIS A 398 7.18 17.53 -16.12
C HIS A 398 6.34 17.70 -17.39
N VAL A 399 5.08 17.21 -17.37
CA VAL A 399 4.16 17.30 -18.50
C VAL A 399 2.95 18.15 -18.14
N VAL A 400 2.69 19.19 -18.93
CA VAL A 400 1.51 20.05 -18.84
C VAL A 400 0.55 19.65 -19.96
N VAL A 401 -0.61 19.10 -19.59
CA VAL A 401 -1.63 18.67 -20.56
C VAL A 401 -2.63 19.81 -20.79
N ARG A 402 -2.93 20.08 -22.06
CA ARG A 402 -3.93 21.05 -22.51
C ARG A 402 -4.78 20.47 -23.65
N GLU A 403 -5.99 20.97 -23.75
CA GLU A 403 -6.93 20.72 -24.84
C GLU A 403 -7.56 22.04 -25.29
N ARG A 404 -8.30 22.02 -26.40
CA ARG A 404 -8.97 23.22 -26.94
C ARG A 404 -9.79 23.95 -25.86
N ALA A 405 -10.56 23.22 -25.05
CA ALA A 405 -11.41 23.81 -24.01
C ALA A 405 -10.61 24.58 -22.93
N THR A 406 -9.40 24.13 -22.61
CA THR A 406 -8.54 24.82 -21.63
C THR A 406 -7.87 26.07 -22.20
N LEU A 407 -7.49 26.05 -23.47
CA LEU A 407 -6.78 27.13 -24.15
C LEU A 407 -7.70 28.24 -24.67
N LEU A 408 -8.96 27.92 -24.94
CA LEU A 408 -9.97 28.95 -25.25
C LEU A 408 -10.55 29.51 -23.96
N GLY A 409 -10.55 30.83 -23.79
CA GLY A 409 -11.14 31.47 -22.61
C GLY A 409 -12.58 31.92 -22.81
N GLN A 410 -13.17 32.40 -21.73
CA GLN A 410 -14.56 32.87 -21.70
C GLN A 410 -14.69 34.32 -22.21
N PHE A 411 -13.58 35.06 -22.28
CA PHE A 411 -13.52 36.47 -22.65
C PHE A 411 -12.77 36.64 -23.98
N TYR A 412 -13.18 37.63 -24.79
CA TYR A 412 -12.47 38.03 -26.00
C TYR A 412 -10.99 38.32 -25.67
N SER A 413 -10.04 37.83 -26.49
CA SER A 413 -8.58 37.99 -26.37
C SER A 413 -7.84 37.22 -25.26
N SER A 414 -8.54 36.35 -24.53
CA SER A 414 -7.93 35.51 -23.49
C SER A 414 -7.16 34.29 -24.02
N GLU A 415 -7.27 33.96 -25.30
CA GLU A 415 -6.65 32.77 -25.90
C GLU A 415 -5.13 32.86 -25.93
N SER A 416 -4.59 34.01 -26.31
CA SER A 416 -3.14 34.25 -26.32
C SER A 416 -2.57 34.22 -24.91
N GLU A 417 -3.27 34.82 -23.95
CA GLU A 417 -2.87 34.84 -22.53
C GLU A 417 -2.80 33.42 -21.97
N LYS A 418 -3.87 32.63 -22.13
CA LYS A 418 -3.91 31.21 -21.70
C LYS A 418 -2.85 30.34 -22.38
N THR A 419 -2.54 30.63 -23.65
CA THR A 419 -1.49 29.91 -24.38
C THR A 419 -0.11 30.25 -23.82
N LEU A 420 0.14 31.52 -23.46
CA LEU A 420 1.37 31.95 -22.81
C LEU A 420 1.49 31.34 -21.41
N GLU A 421 0.43 31.34 -20.61
CA GLU A 421 0.40 30.68 -19.30
C GLU A 421 0.73 29.19 -19.42
N ALA A 422 0.14 28.49 -20.39
CA ALA A 422 0.45 27.08 -20.63
C ALA A 422 1.91 26.85 -21.03
N LEU A 423 2.52 27.77 -21.80
CA LEU A 423 3.94 27.72 -22.15
C LEU A 423 4.83 28.00 -20.94
N GLU A 424 4.47 28.97 -20.09
CA GLU A 424 5.18 29.28 -18.85
C GLU A 424 5.12 28.11 -17.87
N GLU A 425 3.96 27.48 -17.71
CA GLU A 425 3.82 26.26 -16.92
C GLU A 425 4.67 25.12 -17.49
N ALA A 426 4.77 24.99 -18.81
CA ALA A 426 5.56 23.96 -19.48
C ALA A 426 7.06 24.25 -19.51
N GLN A 427 7.51 25.41 -19.02
CA GLN A 427 8.92 25.77 -18.96
C GLN A 427 9.70 24.77 -18.10
N GLY A 428 10.72 24.17 -18.68
CA GLY A 428 11.50 23.07 -18.11
C GLY A 428 10.93 21.69 -18.41
N GLY A 429 9.81 21.57 -19.12
CA GLY A 429 9.06 20.34 -19.31
C GLY A 429 8.45 20.21 -20.71
N ILE A 430 7.26 19.61 -20.77
CA ILE A 430 6.54 19.29 -22.01
C ILE A 430 5.17 19.96 -21.98
N LEU A 431 4.84 20.75 -23.01
CA LEU A 431 3.47 21.14 -23.33
C LEU A 431 2.84 20.07 -24.24
N PHE A 432 1.90 19.31 -23.69
CA PHE A 432 1.16 18.28 -24.40
C PHE A 432 -0.23 18.79 -24.77
N ILE A 433 -0.50 18.91 -26.07
CA ILE A 433 -1.80 19.34 -26.58
C ILE A 433 -2.54 18.11 -27.13
N ASP A 434 -3.57 17.66 -26.41
CA ASP A 434 -4.42 16.56 -26.86
C ASP A 434 -5.46 17.02 -27.88
N GLU A 435 -5.81 16.13 -28.80
CA GLU A 435 -6.69 16.37 -29.95
C GLU A 435 -6.38 17.70 -30.68
N ALA A 436 -5.10 17.93 -30.99
CA ALA A 436 -4.58 19.19 -31.51
C ALA A 436 -5.27 19.67 -32.80
N TYR A 437 -5.81 18.76 -33.62
CA TYR A 437 -6.60 19.13 -34.81
C TYR A 437 -7.89 19.91 -34.47
N GLN A 438 -8.36 19.83 -33.22
CA GLN A 438 -9.50 20.61 -32.76
C GLN A 438 -9.11 22.06 -32.45
N LEU A 439 -7.83 22.38 -32.27
CA LEU A 439 -7.42 23.74 -31.89
C LEU A 439 -7.84 24.79 -32.89
N PHE A 440 -7.92 24.46 -34.17
CA PHE A 440 -8.28 25.42 -35.20
C PHE A 440 -9.21 24.81 -36.25
N GLN A 441 -10.31 25.51 -36.52
CA GLN A 441 -11.25 25.19 -37.58
C GLN A 441 -10.96 26.07 -38.80
N PRO A 442 -10.32 25.54 -39.86
CA PRO A 442 -9.91 26.34 -41.03
C PRO A 442 -11.09 26.94 -41.80
N ASN A 443 -12.28 26.36 -41.68
CA ASN A 443 -13.49 26.82 -42.35
C ASN A 443 -14.19 27.98 -41.61
N ASP A 444 -13.74 28.33 -40.41
CA ASP A 444 -14.26 29.46 -39.65
C ASP A 444 -13.18 30.54 -39.47
N PRO A 445 -13.21 31.61 -40.28
CA PRO A 445 -12.23 32.71 -40.20
C PRO A 445 -12.27 33.46 -38.87
N LYS A 446 -13.34 33.31 -38.08
CA LYS A 446 -13.51 33.93 -36.76
C LYS A 446 -13.16 32.97 -35.63
N ASP A 447 -12.66 31.77 -35.94
CA ASP A 447 -12.29 30.80 -34.92
C ASP A 447 -11.17 31.39 -34.02
N PRO A 448 -11.42 31.56 -32.71
CA PRO A 448 -10.40 32.06 -31.77
C PRO A 448 -9.17 31.15 -31.69
N GLY A 449 -9.30 29.89 -32.11
CA GLY A 449 -8.19 28.94 -32.26
C GLY A 449 -6.99 29.43 -33.07
N ARG A 450 -7.21 30.38 -33.98
CA ARG A 450 -6.11 31.03 -34.73
C ARG A 450 -5.11 31.73 -33.81
N PHE A 451 -5.59 32.42 -32.76
CA PHE A 451 -4.71 33.15 -31.85
C PHE A 451 -3.82 32.20 -31.03
N VAL A 452 -4.32 31.01 -30.69
CA VAL A 452 -3.54 29.95 -30.06
C VAL A 452 -2.41 29.50 -30.99
N LEU A 453 -2.72 29.19 -32.26
CA LEU A 453 -1.71 28.78 -33.24
C LEU A 453 -0.66 29.88 -33.50
N ASP A 454 -1.08 31.14 -33.66
CA ASP A 454 -0.19 32.28 -33.88
C ASP A 454 0.78 32.47 -32.69
N THR A 455 0.27 32.32 -31.47
CA THR A 455 1.07 32.41 -30.23
C THR A 455 2.06 31.25 -30.13
N LEU A 456 1.62 30.00 -30.39
CA LEU A 456 2.50 28.83 -30.42
C LEU A 456 3.60 28.96 -31.48
N MET A 457 3.26 29.42 -32.69
CA MET A 457 4.26 29.63 -33.75
C MET A 457 5.30 30.68 -33.36
N THR A 458 4.88 31.75 -32.68
CA THR A 458 5.79 32.77 -32.16
C THR A 458 6.75 32.18 -31.14
N ALA A 459 6.24 31.38 -30.19
CA ALA A 459 7.07 30.70 -29.19
C ALA A 459 8.04 29.68 -29.82
N LEU A 460 7.59 28.91 -30.83
CA LEU A 460 8.43 27.94 -31.56
C LEU A 460 9.53 28.60 -32.40
N ALA A 461 9.40 29.90 -32.73
CA ALA A 461 10.40 30.65 -33.47
C ALA A 461 11.50 31.25 -32.57
N ASP A 462 11.26 31.36 -31.26
CA ASP A 462 12.21 31.96 -30.32
C ASP A 462 13.30 30.95 -29.92
N GLU A 463 14.48 31.07 -30.54
CA GLU A 463 15.60 30.18 -30.28
C GLU A 463 16.31 30.43 -28.94
N LYS A 464 15.99 31.54 -28.24
CA LYS A 464 16.63 31.89 -26.96
C LYS A 464 15.99 31.17 -25.77
N ARG A 465 14.78 30.60 -25.92
CA ARG A 465 13.98 29.95 -24.86
C ARG A 465 13.66 28.50 -25.20
N ARG A 466 14.68 27.64 -25.34
CA ARG A 466 14.52 26.22 -25.75
C ARG A 466 14.42 25.19 -24.61
N ASP A 467 14.15 25.64 -23.38
CA ASP A 467 13.96 24.74 -22.24
C ASP A 467 12.50 24.31 -22.12
N TRP A 468 11.92 23.75 -23.18
CA TRP A 468 10.59 23.12 -23.21
C TRP A 468 10.40 22.31 -24.50
N MET A 469 9.48 21.35 -24.50
CA MET A 469 9.09 20.56 -25.68
C MET A 469 7.58 20.68 -25.96
N LEU A 470 7.20 20.68 -27.24
CA LEU A 470 5.80 20.64 -27.67
C LEU A 470 5.48 19.23 -28.16
N ILE A 471 4.40 18.63 -27.66
CA ILE A 471 3.84 17.39 -28.21
C ILE A 471 2.41 17.69 -28.66
N LEU A 472 2.16 17.55 -29.96
CA LEU A 472 0.80 17.58 -30.51
C LEU A 472 0.28 16.15 -30.64
N ALA A 473 -0.89 15.87 -30.08
CA ALA A 473 -1.50 14.55 -30.13
C ALA A 473 -2.87 14.56 -30.81
N GLY A 474 -3.26 13.43 -31.41
CA GLY A 474 -4.62 13.21 -31.90
C GLY A 474 -4.71 12.07 -32.91
N TYR A 475 -5.88 11.93 -33.54
CA TYR A 475 -6.08 10.95 -34.61
C TYR A 475 -5.19 11.22 -35.82
N THR A 476 -4.74 10.14 -36.47
CA THR A 476 -3.79 10.18 -37.57
C THR A 476 -4.21 11.11 -38.72
N GLU A 477 -5.42 10.92 -39.26
CA GLU A 477 -5.88 11.69 -40.43
C GLU A 477 -6.14 13.17 -40.11
N PRO A 478 -6.92 13.55 -39.09
CA PRO A 478 -7.19 14.95 -38.78
C PRO A 478 -5.93 15.74 -38.40
N THR A 479 -5.03 15.13 -37.62
CA THR A 479 -3.78 15.81 -37.20
C THR A 479 -2.83 16.02 -38.38
N GLN A 480 -2.77 15.10 -39.34
CA GLN A 480 -1.99 15.31 -40.57
C GLN A 480 -2.58 16.43 -41.44
N GLN A 481 -3.91 16.56 -41.48
CA GLN A 481 -4.56 17.67 -42.18
C GLN A 481 -4.22 19.02 -41.54
N LEU A 482 -4.21 19.11 -40.20
CA LEU A 482 -3.79 20.31 -39.47
C LEU A 482 -2.37 20.75 -39.88
N LEU A 483 -1.41 19.82 -39.94
CA LEU A 483 -0.03 20.12 -40.33
C LEU A 483 0.10 20.53 -41.80
N THR A 484 -0.71 19.93 -42.67
CA THR A 484 -0.73 20.29 -44.10
C THR A 484 -1.22 21.73 -44.30
N GLN A 485 -2.19 22.17 -43.50
CA GLN A 485 -2.73 23.53 -43.53
C GLN A 485 -1.79 24.55 -42.87
N ASN A 486 -0.93 24.12 -41.95
CA ASN A 486 -0.03 24.98 -41.18
C ASN A 486 1.44 24.56 -41.39
N PRO A 487 2.04 24.87 -42.56
CA PRO A 487 3.40 24.42 -42.88
C PRO A 487 4.47 24.97 -41.94
N GLY A 488 4.23 26.14 -41.32
CA GLY A 488 5.12 26.70 -40.29
C GLY A 488 5.27 25.77 -39.08
N LEU A 489 4.15 25.21 -38.59
CA LEU A 489 4.13 24.24 -37.49
C LEU A 489 4.80 22.92 -37.90
N ALA A 490 4.48 22.43 -39.11
CA ALA A 490 5.05 21.20 -39.64
C ALA A 490 6.59 21.28 -39.78
N SER A 491 7.13 22.45 -40.13
CA SER A 491 8.58 22.64 -40.30
C SER A 491 9.39 22.51 -38.99
N ARG A 492 8.74 22.69 -37.83
CA ARG A 492 9.35 22.62 -36.50
C ARG A 492 9.31 21.22 -35.89
N ILE A 493 8.57 20.29 -36.50
CA ILE A 493 8.46 18.90 -36.06
C ILE A 493 9.21 18.01 -37.06
N PRO A 494 10.37 17.45 -36.70
CA PRO A 494 11.10 16.52 -37.55
C PRO A 494 10.27 15.29 -37.89
N ARG A 495 10.46 14.74 -39.09
CA ARG A 495 9.84 13.46 -39.47
C ARG A 495 10.24 12.31 -38.54
N SER A 496 11.45 12.37 -37.95
CA SER A 496 11.92 11.41 -36.94
C SER A 496 11.10 11.46 -35.65
N ASN A 497 10.52 12.63 -35.32
CA ASN A 497 9.78 12.86 -34.08
C ASN A 497 8.26 12.67 -34.28
N ILE A 498 7.86 11.93 -35.32
CA ILE A 498 6.48 11.51 -35.54
C ILE A 498 6.32 10.08 -35.04
N TYR A 499 5.55 9.92 -33.98
CA TYR A 499 5.29 8.66 -33.30
C TYR A 499 3.87 8.18 -33.63
N ARG A 500 3.74 6.92 -34.06
CA ARG A 500 2.46 6.29 -34.40
C ARG A 500 2.12 5.28 -33.32
N PHE A 501 0.99 5.49 -32.66
CA PHE A 501 0.46 4.65 -31.60
C PHE A 501 -0.65 3.80 -32.20
N GLU A 502 -0.31 2.54 -32.47
CA GLU A 502 -1.26 1.57 -33.00
C GLU A 502 -2.23 1.09 -31.93
N ASP A 503 -3.39 0.59 -32.35
CA ASP A 503 -4.34 -0.05 -31.44
C ASP A 503 -3.72 -1.33 -30.86
N TYR A 504 -4.00 -1.60 -29.58
CA TYR A 504 -3.54 -2.83 -28.94
C TYR A 504 -4.26 -4.05 -29.51
N SER A 505 -3.49 -5.11 -29.78
CA SER A 505 -4.04 -6.42 -30.12
C SER A 505 -4.88 -7.00 -28.97
N PRO A 506 -5.79 -7.97 -29.24
CA PRO A 506 -6.56 -8.64 -28.18
C PRO A 506 -5.70 -9.21 -27.05
N ALA A 507 -4.53 -9.76 -27.38
CA ALA A 507 -3.61 -10.28 -26.38
C ALA A 507 -3.06 -9.16 -25.49
N GLN A 508 -2.65 -8.04 -26.08
CA GLN A 508 -2.16 -6.86 -25.36
C GLN A 508 -3.26 -6.20 -24.50
N LEU A 509 -4.51 -6.12 -24.99
CA LEU A 509 -5.64 -5.62 -24.20
C LEU A 509 -5.90 -6.49 -22.96
N SER A 510 -5.80 -7.81 -23.14
CA SER A 510 -5.94 -8.78 -22.04
C SER A 510 -4.80 -8.63 -21.03
N GLU A 511 -3.56 -8.47 -21.50
CA GLU A 511 -2.39 -8.23 -20.66
C GLU A 511 -2.51 -6.91 -19.87
N ILE A 512 -3.03 -5.84 -20.49
CA ILE A 512 -3.32 -4.57 -19.81
C ILE A 512 -4.33 -4.79 -18.68
N ALA A 513 -5.38 -5.60 -18.92
CA ALA A 513 -6.38 -5.91 -17.90
C ALA A 513 -5.77 -6.70 -16.73
N GLU A 514 -5.00 -7.73 -17.05
CA GLU A 514 -4.32 -8.59 -16.08
C GLU A 514 -3.37 -7.76 -15.20
N ARG A 515 -2.51 -6.94 -15.81
CA ARG A 515 -1.57 -6.05 -15.10
C ARG A 515 -2.29 -5.01 -14.24
N TYR A 516 -3.41 -4.45 -14.71
CA TYR A 516 -4.20 -3.51 -13.91
C TYR A 516 -4.78 -4.18 -12.67
N LEU A 517 -5.37 -5.37 -12.82
CA LEU A 517 -5.96 -6.11 -11.70
C LEU A 517 -4.88 -6.46 -10.66
N VAL A 518 -3.74 -7.00 -11.09
CA VAL A 518 -2.62 -7.33 -10.20
C VAL A 518 -2.10 -6.08 -9.48
N ARG A 519 -1.94 -4.96 -10.19
CA ARG A 519 -1.48 -3.69 -9.59
C ARG A 519 -2.44 -3.15 -8.53
N ASN A 520 -3.73 -3.47 -8.61
CA ASN A 520 -4.74 -3.06 -7.64
C ASN A 520 -5.06 -4.19 -6.64
N SER A 521 -4.11 -5.09 -6.39
CA SER A 521 -4.22 -6.18 -5.41
C SER A 521 -5.36 -7.17 -5.68
N TYR A 522 -5.75 -7.33 -6.95
CA TYR A 522 -6.67 -8.37 -7.37
C TYR A 522 -5.93 -9.58 -7.95
N ALA A 523 -6.29 -10.76 -7.46
CA ALA A 523 -5.93 -12.05 -8.05
C ALA A 523 -7.02 -12.50 -9.04
N MET A 524 -6.67 -13.34 -10.00
CA MET A 524 -7.62 -13.92 -10.97
C MET A 524 -7.48 -15.44 -10.99
N THR A 525 -8.62 -16.12 -11.02
CA THR A 525 -8.66 -17.55 -11.36
C THR A 525 -8.30 -17.78 -12.83
N ALA A 526 -7.81 -18.98 -13.17
CA ALA A 526 -7.48 -19.33 -14.56
C ALA A 526 -8.69 -19.17 -15.51
N ASP A 527 -9.89 -19.53 -15.06
CA ASP A 527 -11.12 -19.38 -15.83
C ASP A 527 -11.48 -17.89 -16.05
N ALA A 528 -11.23 -17.03 -15.05
CA ALA A 528 -11.43 -15.58 -15.20
C ALA A 528 -10.48 -14.99 -16.24
N GLN A 529 -9.20 -15.38 -16.22
CA GLN A 529 -8.23 -14.95 -17.23
C GLN A 529 -8.67 -15.37 -18.64
N GLN A 530 -9.15 -16.60 -18.81
CA GLN A 530 -9.66 -17.06 -20.10
C GLN A 530 -10.90 -16.29 -20.55
N ALA A 531 -11.83 -16.00 -19.63
CA ALA A 531 -13.03 -15.21 -19.92
C ALA A 531 -12.67 -13.77 -20.34
N ILE A 532 -11.71 -13.12 -19.66
CA ILE A 532 -11.22 -11.78 -20.04
C ILE A 532 -10.63 -11.81 -21.44
N ARG A 533 -9.78 -12.80 -21.76
CA ARG A 533 -9.18 -12.95 -23.10
C ARG A 533 -10.24 -13.11 -24.19
N ALA A 534 -11.26 -13.93 -23.95
CA ALA A 534 -12.36 -14.12 -24.88
C ALA A 534 -13.15 -12.82 -25.09
N LEU A 535 -13.44 -12.08 -24.01
CA LEU A 535 -14.13 -10.79 -24.07
C LEU A 535 -13.34 -9.77 -24.88
N MET A 536 -12.03 -9.61 -24.60
CA MET A 536 -11.17 -8.67 -25.33
C MET A 536 -11.08 -9.00 -26.82
N ALA A 537 -11.04 -10.28 -27.19
CA ALA A 537 -11.06 -10.70 -28.60
C ALA A 537 -12.37 -10.33 -29.31
N ILE A 538 -13.51 -10.49 -28.64
CA ILE A 538 -14.83 -10.15 -29.19
C ILE A 538 -14.97 -8.63 -29.32
N ASP A 539 -14.64 -7.88 -28.28
CA ASP A 539 -14.73 -6.41 -28.28
C ASP A 539 -13.82 -5.80 -29.35
N TYR A 540 -12.60 -6.31 -29.48
CA TYR A 540 -11.67 -5.88 -30.54
C TYR A 540 -12.21 -6.18 -31.94
N SER A 541 -12.88 -7.31 -32.13
CA SER A 541 -13.48 -7.68 -33.43
C SER A 541 -14.67 -6.79 -33.79
N ASN A 542 -15.41 -6.31 -32.78
CA ASN A 542 -16.56 -5.42 -32.94
C ASN A 542 -16.21 -3.94 -32.89
N ARG A 543 -14.92 -3.59 -32.90
CA ARG A 543 -14.45 -2.23 -32.66
C ARG A 543 -14.84 -1.27 -33.80
N GLY A 544 -15.23 -0.06 -33.43
CA GLY A 544 -15.40 1.06 -34.35
C GLY A 544 -14.09 1.87 -34.53
N LYS A 545 -14.17 2.98 -35.28
CA LYS A 545 -13.03 3.90 -35.45
C LYS A 545 -12.58 4.57 -34.15
N ASP A 546 -13.48 4.71 -33.20
CA ASP A 546 -13.24 5.42 -31.93
C ASP A 546 -12.98 4.44 -30.76
N PHE A 547 -12.37 3.29 -31.04
CA PHE A 547 -12.10 2.28 -30.02
C PHE A 547 -11.13 2.79 -28.96
N GLY A 548 -11.54 2.73 -27.69
CA GLY A 548 -10.82 3.37 -26.57
C GLY A 548 -9.59 2.61 -26.05
N ASN A 549 -9.21 1.47 -26.64
CA ASN A 549 -8.02 0.69 -26.24
C ASN A 549 -7.93 0.46 -24.72
N ALA A 550 -6.87 0.91 -24.04
CA ALA A 550 -6.74 0.74 -22.58
C ALA A 550 -7.88 1.40 -21.80
N ARG A 551 -8.46 2.51 -22.29
CA ARG A 551 -9.65 3.13 -21.66
C ARG A 551 -10.86 2.20 -21.72
N HIS A 552 -11.01 1.44 -22.81
CA HIS A 552 -12.05 0.40 -22.91
C HIS A 552 -11.82 -0.70 -21.87
N VAL A 553 -10.58 -1.17 -21.72
CA VAL A 553 -10.21 -2.17 -20.70
C VAL A 553 -10.56 -1.66 -19.29
N MET A 554 -10.19 -0.42 -18.96
CA MET A 554 -10.52 0.16 -17.65
C MET A 554 -12.03 0.25 -17.44
N ASN A 555 -12.79 0.65 -18.46
CA ASN A 555 -14.25 0.69 -18.37
C ASN A 555 -14.83 -0.70 -18.11
N VAL A 556 -14.35 -1.74 -18.78
CA VAL A 556 -14.80 -3.13 -18.55
C VAL A 556 -14.52 -3.57 -17.12
N ILE A 557 -13.36 -3.23 -16.58
CA ILE A 557 -13.00 -3.58 -15.19
C ILE A 557 -13.88 -2.81 -14.20
N GLN A 558 -13.92 -1.48 -14.31
CA GLN A 558 -14.58 -0.60 -13.34
C GLN A 558 -16.10 -0.69 -13.36
N THR A 559 -16.70 -0.90 -14.54
CA THR A 559 -18.16 -0.92 -14.70
C THR A 559 -18.74 -2.32 -14.88
N GLY A 560 -17.90 -3.32 -15.17
CA GLY A 560 -18.30 -4.71 -15.38
C GLY A 560 -17.82 -5.64 -14.28
N ILE A 561 -16.50 -5.83 -14.19
CA ILE A 561 -15.88 -6.85 -13.31
C ILE A 561 -16.06 -6.50 -11.83
N ILE A 562 -15.62 -5.31 -11.40
CA ILE A 562 -15.67 -4.90 -9.98
C ILE A 562 -17.11 -4.87 -9.45
N PRO A 563 -18.11 -4.31 -10.16
CA PRO A 563 -19.50 -4.36 -9.71
C PRO A 563 -20.06 -5.79 -9.63
N SER A 564 -19.61 -6.70 -10.52
CA SER A 564 -20.03 -8.10 -10.50
C SER A 564 -19.44 -8.85 -9.29
N MET A 565 -18.18 -8.58 -8.94
CA MET A 565 -17.57 -9.07 -7.69
C MET A 565 -18.36 -8.58 -6.48
N ALA A 566 -18.66 -7.29 -6.40
CA ALA A 566 -19.43 -6.70 -5.29
C ALA A 566 -20.80 -7.36 -5.15
N ARG A 567 -21.51 -7.61 -6.26
CA ARG A 567 -22.82 -8.30 -6.27
C ARG A 567 -22.70 -9.76 -5.84
N ARG A 568 -21.66 -10.48 -6.25
CA ARG A 568 -21.42 -11.85 -5.82
C ARG A 568 -21.19 -11.91 -4.30
N LEU A 569 -20.32 -11.03 -3.80
CA LEU A 569 -19.89 -11.03 -2.40
C LEU A 569 -20.92 -10.42 -1.45
N SER A 570 -21.89 -9.63 -1.91
CA SER A 570 -22.94 -9.07 -1.05
C SER A 570 -23.84 -10.14 -0.41
N SER A 571 -23.81 -11.37 -0.91
CA SER A 571 -24.56 -12.51 -0.37
C SER A 571 -23.76 -13.40 0.58
N VAL A 572 -22.47 -13.09 0.79
CA VAL A 572 -21.56 -13.82 1.67
C VAL A 572 -21.46 -13.06 2.99
N ASP A 573 -21.76 -13.74 4.10
CA ASP A 573 -21.58 -13.17 5.44
C ASP A 573 -20.09 -13.17 5.81
N ALA A 574 -19.57 -12.01 6.22
CA ALA A 574 -18.14 -11.76 6.52
C ALA A 574 -17.12 -12.32 5.49
N PRO A 575 -17.03 -11.75 4.27
CA PRO A 575 -16.11 -12.24 3.25
C PRO A 575 -14.64 -12.06 3.66
N THR A 576 -13.82 -13.08 3.38
CA THR A 576 -12.37 -13.06 3.63
C THR A 576 -11.62 -12.11 2.70
N VAL A 577 -10.42 -11.68 3.08
CA VAL A 577 -9.54 -10.86 2.22
C VAL A 577 -9.26 -11.54 0.87
N GLU A 578 -9.06 -12.85 0.86
CA GLU A 578 -8.87 -13.63 -0.37
C GLU A 578 -10.10 -13.56 -1.29
N GLN A 579 -11.32 -13.64 -0.74
CA GLN A 579 -12.56 -13.51 -1.52
C GLN A 579 -12.78 -12.09 -2.05
N LEU A 580 -12.41 -11.07 -1.26
CA LEU A 580 -12.49 -9.66 -1.66
C LEU A 580 -11.50 -9.31 -2.77
N THR A 581 -10.40 -10.04 -2.86
CA THR A 581 -9.31 -9.79 -3.83
C THR A 581 -9.35 -10.74 -5.03
N THR A 582 -10.17 -11.80 -5.04
CA THR A 582 -10.18 -12.79 -6.13
C THR A 582 -11.30 -12.57 -7.15
N VAL A 583 -10.91 -12.34 -8.41
CA VAL A 583 -11.78 -12.31 -9.60
C VAL A 583 -12.02 -13.73 -10.12
N VAL A 584 -13.29 -14.09 -10.32
CA VAL A 584 -13.70 -15.38 -10.91
C VAL A 584 -14.44 -15.18 -12.23
N ALA A 585 -14.54 -16.25 -13.03
CA ALA A 585 -15.12 -16.18 -14.37
C ALA A 585 -16.54 -15.58 -14.42
N THR A 586 -17.36 -15.79 -13.38
CA THR A 586 -18.73 -15.25 -13.32
C THR A 586 -18.77 -13.73 -13.17
N ASP A 587 -17.66 -13.10 -12.76
CA ASP A 587 -17.58 -11.64 -12.64
C ASP A 587 -17.31 -10.98 -13.99
N VAL A 588 -16.79 -11.74 -14.96
CA VAL A 588 -16.45 -11.21 -16.27
C VAL A 588 -17.74 -11.04 -17.07
N PRO A 589 -18.08 -9.80 -17.50
CA PRO A 589 -19.33 -9.55 -18.20
C PRO A 589 -19.38 -10.32 -19.52
N GLN A 590 -20.56 -10.81 -19.86
CA GLN A 590 -20.77 -11.42 -21.17
C GLN A 590 -20.68 -10.35 -22.26
N PRO A 591 -20.09 -10.69 -23.43
CA PRO A 591 -19.99 -9.76 -24.55
C PRO A 591 -21.38 -9.25 -24.93
N MET A 592 -21.55 -7.93 -25.05
CA MET A 592 -22.80 -7.37 -25.55
C MET A 592 -23.03 -7.90 -26.96
N LYS A 593 -24.03 -8.78 -27.13
CA LYS A 593 -24.59 -9.07 -28.45
C LYS A 593 -25.17 -7.77 -28.96
N GLN A 594 -24.51 -7.11 -29.91
CA GLN A 594 -25.13 -6.01 -30.65
C GLN A 594 -26.38 -6.59 -31.30
N ASN A 595 -27.55 -6.20 -30.77
CA ASN A 595 -28.79 -6.34 -31.51
C ASN A 595 -28.60 -5.52 -32.78
N LEU A 596 -28.29 -6.20 -33.89
CA LEU A 596 -28.49 -5.66 -35.23
C LEU A 596 -29.95 -5.21 -35.27
N ASN A 597 -30.17 -3.92 -35.02
CA ASN A 597 -31.48 -3.31 -35.03
C ASN A 597 -32.11 -3.58 -36.40
N LYS A 598 -32.93 -4.64 -36.49
CA LYS A 598 -34.06 -4.66 -37.41
C LYS A 598 -34.82 -3.38 -37.09
N ARG A 599 -34.68 -2.36 -37.94
CA ARG A 599 -35.50 -1.16 -37.90
C ARG A 599 -36.96 -1.62 -37.81
N ARG A 600 -37.54 -1.62 -36.60
CA ARG A 600 -38.99 -1.67 -36.45
C ARG A 600 -39.47 -0.34 -36.99
N GLN A 601 -40.00 -0.34 -38.22
CA GLN A 601 -40.84 0.76 -38.69
C GLN A 601 -41.97 0.89 -37.67
N VAL A 602 -41.90 1.92 -36.83
CA VAL A 602 -43.03 2.35 -36.03
C VAL A 602 -43.95 3.10 -36.99
N GLY A 603 -44.84 2.37 -37.65
CA GLY A 603 -46.00 2.95 -38.32
C GLY A 603 -47.02 3.32 -37.25
N PHE A 604 -47.46 4.57 -37.23
CA PHE A 604 -48.63 4.97 -36.47
C PHE A 604 -49.88 4.36 -37.12
N PRO A 605 -50.81 3.76 -36.37
CA PRO A 605 -52.11 3.39 -36.92
C PRO A 605 -52.89 4.69 -37.18
N THR A 606 -53.17 4.98 -38.44
CA THR A 606 -54.15 5.98 -38.84
C THR A 606 -55.53 5.54 -38.39
N CYS A 607 -56.18 6.33 -37.54
CA CYS A 607 -57.64 6.35 -37.40
C CYS A 607 -58.25 7.28 -38.45
#